data_AF-A0A2V9XSZ2-F1
#
_entry.id   AF-A0A2V9XSZ2-F1
#
_cell.length_a   1.000
_cell.length_b   1.000
_cell.length_c   1.000
_cell.angle_alpha   90.00
_cell.angle_beta   90.00
_cell.angle_gamma   90.00
#
_symmetry.space_group_name_H-M   'P 1'
#
loop_
_entity.id
_entity.type
_entity.pdbx_description
1 polymer ?
#
loop_
_entity_poly.entity_id
_entity_poly.type
_entity_poly.pdbx_seq_one_letter_code
_entity_poly.pdbx_strand_id
1 'polypeptide(L)' 'MQIASIGIDLGKTTFHLVALGERNKVLVRKKFSRATLLTYTANLPAS' A
#
# COMPACT_ATOMS: atom_id res chain seq x y z
N MET A 1 8.85 -3.63 10.82
CA MET A 1 8.27 -2.46 10.14
C MET A 1 6.81 -2.40 10.57
N GLN A 2 6.41 -1.46 11.43
CA GLN A 2 5.03 -1.38 11.93
C GLN A 2 4.22 -0.38 11.11
N ILE A 3 3.21 -0.88 10.41
CA ILE A 3 2.28 -0.05 9.64
C ILE A 3 1.14 0.36 10.59
N ALA A 4 0.98 1.66 10.81
CA ALA A 4 -0.09 2.22 11.62
C ALA A 4 -1.37 2.45 10.79
N SER A 5 -1.21 2.85 9.52
CA SER A 5 -2.34 3.07 8.61
C SER A 5 -1.93 2.85 7.15
N ILE A 6 -2.91 2.49 6.32
CA ILE A 6 -2.76 2.34 4.88
C ILE A 6 -3.84 3.19 4.20
N GLY A 7 -3.41 4.09 3.32
CA GLY A 7 -4.27 4.79 2.38
C GLY A 7 -4.19 4.14 1.01
N ILE A 8 -5.35 3.90 0.40
CA ILE A 8 -5.46 3.40 -0.97
C ILE A 8 -6.33 4.39 -1.76
N ASP A 9 -5.73 5.01 -2.77
CA ASP A 9 -6.45 5.84 -3.74
C ASP A 9 -6.77 5.00 -4.99
N LEU A 10 -8.04 4.98 -5.35
CA LEU A 10 -8.62 4.13 -6.40
C LEU A 10 -8.90 4.96 -7.66
N GLY A 11 -8.00 4.87 -8.64
CA GLY A 11 -8.26 5.36 -9.99
C GLY A 11 -8.92 4.30 -10.87
N LYS A 12 -9.30 4.68 -12.10
CA LYS A 12 -9.93 3.76 -13.08
C LYS A 12 -9.06 2.54 -13.41
N THR A 13 -7.76 2.72 -13.52
CA THR A 13 -6.79 1.66 -13.90
C THR A 13 -5.53 1.65 -13.04
N THR A 14 -5.43 2.61 -12.12
CA THR A 14 -4.24 2.90 -11.32
C THR A 14 -4.64 2.99 -9.86
N PHE A 15 -3.81 2.46 -8.98
CA PHE A 15 -4.02 2.45 -7.54
C PHE A 15 -2.78 3.02 -6.86
N HIS A 16 -2.94 3.99 -5.97
CA HIS A 16 -1.84 4.50 -5.17
C HIS A 16 -1.97 3.93 -3.75
N LEU A 17 -0.93 3.23 -3.30
CA LEU A 17 -0.85 2.67 -1.95
C LEU A 17 0.20 3.45 -1.16
N VAL A 18 -0.22 3.99 -0.03
CA VAL A 18 0.65 4.67 0.94
C VAL A 18 0.46 4.03 2.31
N ALA A 19 1.53 3.50 2.89
CA ALA A 19 1.53 3.04 4.26
C ALA A 19 2.29 4.02 5.15
N LEU A 20 1.67 4.41 6.25
CA LEU A 20 2.27 5.27 7.26
C LEU A 20 2.59 4.43 8.51
N GLY A 21 3.77 4.67 9.07
CA GLY A 21 4.15 4.19 10.39
C GLY A 21 3.88 5.24 11.46
N GLU A 22 4.54 5.08 12.60
CA GLU A 22 4.48 6.08 13.67
C GLU A 22 4.89 7.48 13.19
N ARG A 23 4.29 8.51 13.82
CA ARG A 23 4.58 9.92 13.54
C ARG A 23 4.41 10.28 12.06
N ASN A 24 3.47 9.63 11.38
CA ASN A 24 3.16 9.82 9.96
C ASN A 24 4.34 9.56 9.01
N LYS A 25 5.33 8.77 9.44
CA LYS A 25 6.46 8.40 8.58
C LYS A 25 5.96 7.54 7.43
N VAL A 26 6.21 7.95 6.19
CA VAL A 26 5.91 7.14 5.01
C VAL A 26 6.83 5.92 4.99
N LEU A 27 6.24 4.72 5.07
CA LEU A 27 6.94 3.44 5.02
C LEU A 27 6.84 2.79 3.63
N VAL A 28 5.68 2.94 2.99
CA VAL A 28 5.44 2.47 1.62
C VAL A 28 4.78 3.59 0.83
N ARG A 29 5.25 3.81 -0.39
CA ARG A 29 4.58 4.65 -1.39
C ARG A 29 4.79 3.99 -2.76
N LYS A 30 3.74 3.38 -3.29
CA LYS A 30 3.79 2.65 -4.56
C LYS A 30 2.55 2.93 -5.40
N LYS A 31 2.73 2.84 -6.72
CA LYS A 31 1.66 2.92 -7.72
C LYS A 31 1.52 1.54 -8.36
N PHE A 32 0.30 1.07 -8.47
CA PHE A 32 -0.03 -0.24 -9.02
C PHE A 32 -1.06 -0.11 -10.13
N SER A 33 -1.13 -1.12 -11.01
CA SER A 33 -2.34 -1.41 -11.75
C SER A 33 -3.27 -2.25 -10.87
N ARG A 34 -4.54 -2.40 -11.25
CA ARG A 34 -5.51 -3.19 -10.46
C ARG A 34 -4.99 -4.60 -10.15
N ALA A 35 -4.44 -5.29 -11.15
CA ALA A 35 -3.97 -6.66 -10.99
C ALA A 35 -2.73 -6.74 -10.09
N THR A 36 -1.78 -5.80 -10.24
CA THR A 36 -0.54 -5.84 -9.45
C THR A 36 -0.74 -5.43 -8.01
N LEU A 37 -1.77 -4.64 -7.70
CA LEU A 37 -2.16 -4.36 -6.32
C LEU A 37 -2.53 -5.66 -5.59
N LEU A 38 -3.38 -6.49 -6.19
CA LEU A 38 -3.82 -7.75 -5.59
C LEU A 38 -2.64 -8.70 -5.36
N THR A 39 -1.78 -8.86 -6.37
CA THR A 39 -0.56 -9.67 -6.24
C THR A 39 0.36 -9.12 -5.15
N TYR A 40 0.52 -7.80 -5.07
CA TYR A 40 1.36 -7.18 -4.05
C TYR A 40 0.83 -7.43 -2.64
N THR A 41 -0.45 -7.16 -2.39
CA THR A 41 -1.04 -7.31 -1.05
C THR A 41 -1.16 -8.76 -0.61
N ALA A 42 -1.37 -9.69 -1.55
CA ALA A 42 -1.44 -11.13 -1.25
C ALA A 42 -0.09 -11.75 -0.85
N ASN A 43 1.03 -11.15 -1.29
CA ASN A 43 2.39 -11.63 -1.00
C ASN A 43 3.09 -10.84 0.12
N LEU A 44 2.35 -10.00 0.83
CA LEU A 44 2.92 -9.35 2.02
C LEU A 44 3.16 -10.42 3.11
N PRO A 45 4.30 -10.39 3.80
CA PRO A 45 4.56 -11.31 4.89
C PRO A 45 3.48 -11.13 5.97
N ALA A 46 2.92 -12.25 6.43
CA ALA A 46 2.06 -12.25 7.60
C ALA A 46 2.88 -11.84 8.83
N SER A 47 2.32 -10.94 9.64
CA SER A 47 2.88 -10.56 10.95
C SER A 47 2.54 -11.59 12.01
#